data_AF-A0A6A5ZF34-F1
#
_entry.id   AF-A0A6A5ZF34-F1
#
_cell.length_a   1.000
_cell.length_b   1.000
_cell.length_c   1.000
_cell.angle_alpha   90.00
_cell.angle_beta   90.00
_cell.angle_gamma   90.00
#
_symmetry.space_group_name_H-M   'P 1'
#
loop_
_entity.id
_entity.type
_entity.pdbx_description
1 polymer ?
#
loop_
_entity_poly.entity_id
_entity_poly.type
_entity_poly.pdbx_seq_one_letter_code
_entity_poly.pdbx_strand_id
1 'polypeptide(L)'
;MQSRIWLSSLLLLATPVIAQTDNTTYLTATALVTKNNNSAFECWQLTEPFKRSSTPGVSGTQVATIGNYTNLGYTILPPRYDGGIHTAPVPQLVHYISGLSHITLPNDDSVDAWFLGGVGGLLFATDTTGSGHITRYPSDSETVAITAPFEGGKVPGHTVLSNGPCVGKQTFISGSTHS
;
A
#
# COMPACT_ATOMS: atom_id res chain seq x y z
N MET A 1 63.59 37.38 34.62
CA MET A 1 62.19 37.37 34.17
C MET A 1 62.17 36.87 32.73
N GLN A 2 61.77 35.62 32.48
CA GLN A 2 61.60 35.07 31.13
C GLN A 2 60.12 34.73 30.94
N SER A 3 59.45 35.45 30.04
CA SER A 3 58.05 35.23 29.69
C SER A 3 57.99 34.17 28.59
N ARG A 4 57.27 33.07 28.82
CA ARG A 4 56.98 32.04 27.82
C ARG A 4 55.57 32.27 27.29
N ILE A 5 55.46 32.70 26.04
CA ILE A 5 54.21 32.81 25.31
C ILE A 5 53.90 31.44 24.71
N TRP A 6 52.76 30.85 25.09
CA TRP A 6 52.24 29.63 24.49
C TRP A 6 51.28 30.00 23.36
N LEU A 7 51.62 29.65 22.11
CA LEU A 7 50.65 29.67 21.00
C LEU A 7 49.81 28.40 21.05
N SER A 8 48.53 28.53 21.38
CA SER A 8 47.55 27.46 21.26
C SER A 8 47.04 27.39 19.82
N SER A 9 47.51 26.41 19.05
CA SER A 9 46.97 26.10 17.71
C SER A 9 45.55 25.55 17.83
N LEU A 10 44.57 26.29 17.32
CA LEU A 10 43.18 25.87 17.22
C LEU A 10 43.02 24.97 15.98
N LEU A 11 43.03 23.65 16.15
CA LEU A 11 42.65 22.71 15.08
C LEU A 11 41.13 22.78 14.87
N LEU A 12 40.70 23.34 13.74
CA LEU A 12 39.33 23.17 13.25
C LEU A 12 39.15 21.73 12.74
N LEU A 13 38.42 20.91 13.51
CA LEU A 13 37.91 19.62 13.05
C LEU A 13 36.76 19.87 12.07
N ALA A 14 37.03 19.72 10.77
CA ALA A 14 35.98 19.68 9.75
C ALA A 14 35.22 18.35 9.90
N THR A 15 34.02 18.38 10.46
CA THR A 15 33.13 17.22 10.50
C THR A 15 32.63 16.93 9.08
N PRO A 16 32.84 15.72 8.52
CA PRO A 16 32.26 15.36 7.24
C PRO A 16 30.74 15.36 7.37
N VAL A 17 30.07 16.24 6.61
CA VAL A 17 28.61 16.17 6.43
C VAL A 17 28.36 14.97 5.53
N ILE A 18 27.93 13.86 6.11
CA ILE A 18 27.38 12.74 5.35
C ILE A 18 26.09 13.26 4.73
N ALA A 19 26.05 13.37 3.40
CA ALA A 19 24.81 13.65 2.68
C ALA A 19 23.84 12.50 2.94
N GLN A 20 22.79 12.76 3.71
CA GLN A 20 21.70 11.81 3.90
C GLN A 20 20.96 11.71 2.56
N THR A 21 21.06 10.56 1.91
CA THR A 21 20.18 10.25 0.78
C THR A 21 18.76 10.19 1.32
N ASP A 22 17.94 11.18 1.01
CA ASP A 22 16.50 11.12 1.25
C ASP A 22 15.94 10.02 0.35
N ASN A 23 15.86 8.82 0.90
CA ASN A 23 15.34 7.65 0.20
C ASN A 23 13.83 7.85 0.07
N THR A 24 13.43 8.48 -1.03
CA THR A 24 12.04 8.84 -1.30
C THR A 24 11.22 7.57 -1.38
N THR A 25 10.29 7.42 -0.43
CA THR A 25 9.45 6.23 -0.33
C THR A 25 8.09 6.53 -0.95
N TYR A 26 7.54 5.57 -1.69
CA TYR A 26 6.22 5.65 -2.31
C TYR A 26 5.32 4.54 -1.78
N LEU A 27 4.01 4.75 -1.82
CA LEU A 27 3.04 3.72 -1.46
C LEU A 27 2.89 2.75 -2.63
N THR A 28 3.09 1.47 -2.36
CA THR A 28 2.96 0.39 -3.33
C THR A 28 1.92 -0.62 -2.82
N ALA A 29 0.94 -0.96 -3.65
CA ALA A 29 -0.11 -1.93 -3.31
C ALA A 29 -0.65 -2.64 -4.55
N THR A 30 -1.19 -3.84 -4.34
CA THR A 30 -1.86 -4.61 -5.38
C THR A 30 -3.10 -3.85 -5.86
N ALA A 31 -3.38 -3.93 -7.15
CA ALA A 31 -4.59 -3.44 -7.76
C ALA A 31 -5.28 -4.55 -8.57
N LEU A 32 -6.61 -4.55 -8.55
CA LEU A 32 -7.44 -5.25 -9.52
C LEU A 32 -7.83 -4.25 -10.61
N VAL A 33 -7.61 -4.64 -11.86
CA VAL A 33 -7.90 -3.83 -13.05
C VAL A 33 -8.67 -4.66 -14.08
N THR A 34 -9.40 -4.02 -14.99
CA THR A 34 -9.94 -4.71 -16.17
C THR A 34 -8.93 -4.66 -17.31
N LYS A 35 -8.49 -5.82 -17.80
CA LYS A 35 -7.61 -5.98 -18.95
C LYS A 35 -8.17 -7.03 -19.91
N ASN A 36 -8.31 -6.68 -21.19
CA ASN A 36 -8.88 -7.57 -22.21
C ASN A 36 -10.24 -8.19 -21.80
N ASN A 37 -11.12 -7.37 -21.21
CA ASN A 37 -12.45 -7.77 -20.70
C ASN A 37 -12.43 -8.80 -19.54
N ASN A 38 -11.28 -9.00 -18.89
CA ASN A 38 -11.14 -9.84 -17.70
C ASN A 38 -10.53 -9.03 -16.54
N SER A 39 -10.82 -9.41 -15.31
CA SER A 39 -10.07 -8.87 -14.16
C SER A 39 -8.64 -9.40 -14.17
N ALA A 40 -7.69 -8.55 -13.81
CA ALA A 40 -6.27 -8.86 -13.73
C ALA A 40 -5.65 -8.16 -12.53
N PHE A 41 -4.53 -8.70 -12.05
CA PHE A 41 -3.73 -8.04 -11.02
C PHE A 41 -2.66 -7.14 -11.63
N GLU A 42 -2.42 -6.01 -10.97
CA GLU A 42 -1.25 -5.16 -11.19
C GLU A 42 -0.62 -4.79 -9.85
N CYS A 43 0.69 -4.51 -9.87
CA CYS A 43 1.37 -3.93 -8.73
C CYS A 43 1.58 -2.44 -8.99
N TRP A 44 0.87 -1.59 -8.25
CA TRP A 44 0.92 -0.15 -8.43
C TRP A 44 1.84 0.51 -7.42
N GLN A 45 2.63 1.46 -7.90
CA GLN A 45 3.32 2.46 -7.07
C GLN A 45 2.65 3.82 -7.32
N LEU A 46 2.19 4.48 -6.25
CA LEU A 46 1.59 5.82 -6.39
C LEU A 46 2.67 6.84 -6.78
N THR A 47 2.26 7.87 -7.54
CA THR A 47 3.18 8.91 -8.02
C THR A 47 3.57 9.93 -6.95
N GLU A 48 2.73 10.11 -5.92
CA GLU A 48 3.04 11.01 -4.81
C GLU A 48 3.83 10.24 -3.73
N PRO A 49 5.01 10.72 -3.33
CA PRO A 49 5.78 10.09 -2.27
C PRO A 49 5.16 10.38 -0.90
N PHE A 50 5.56 9.60 0.09
CA PHE A 50 5.28 9.92 1.48
C PHE A 50 5.88 11.29 1.85
N LYS A 51 5.08 12.12 2.52
CA LYS A 51 5.49 13.44 3.03
C LYS A 51 5.60 13.40 4.55
N ARG A 52 6.52 14.19 5.12
CA ARG A 52 6.60 14.35 6.57
C ARG A 52 5.47 15.25 7.05
N SER A 53 4.70 14.76 8.02
CA SER A 53 3.60 15.54 8.60
C SER A 53 4.12 16.52 9.65
N SER A 54 3.57 17.73 9.65
CA SER A 54 3.71 18.72 10.75
C SER A 54 2.44 18.83 11.60
N THR A 55 1.40 18.05 11.28
CA THR A 55 0.12 18.08 11.98
C THR A 55 0.27 17.58 13.42
N PRO A 56 -0.24 18.32 14.43
CA PRO A 56 -0.25 17.84 15.81
C PRO A 56 -0.85 16.44 15.94
N GLY A 57 -0.24 15.58 16.76
CA GLY A 57 -0.63 14.16 16.94
C GLY A 57 0.05 13.16 16.00
N VAL A 58 0.56 13.61 14.86
CA VAL A 58 1.33 12.76 13.90
C VAL A 58 2.58 13.47 13.36
N SER A 59 3.06 14.49 14.06
CA SER A 59 4.24 15.27 13.65
C SER A 59 5.47 14.35 13.50
N GLY A 60 6.20 14.53 12.39
CA GLY A 60 7.37 13.72 12.04
C GLY A 60 7.06 12.38 11.38
N THR A 61 5.79 11.94 11.31
CA THR A 61 5.42 10.69 10.62
C THR A 61 5.44 10.82 9.10
N GLN A 62 5.50 9.69 8.39
CA GLN A 62 5.36 9.62 6.93
C GLN A 62 3.88 9.44 6.57
N VAL A 63 3.36 10.30 5.70
CA VAL A 63 1.95 10.29 5.28
C VAL A 63 1.85 10.26 3.76
N ALA A 64 1.06 9.32 3.23
CA ALA A 64 0.66 9.29 1.83
C ALA A 64 -0.77 9.84 1.72
N THR A 65 -0.99 10.78 0.80
CA THR A 65 -2.33 11.18 0.40
C THR A 65 -2.76 10.31 -0.77
N ILE A 66 -3.75 9.45 -0.56
CA ILE A 66 -4.18 8.47 -1.57
C ILE A 66 -5.23 9.07 -2.50
N GLY A 67 -6.22 9.80 -1.97
CA GLY A 67 -7.27 10.39 -2.80
C GLY A 67 -8.43 10.93 -1.98
N ASN A 68 -9.44 11.43 -2.69
CA ASN A 68 -10.72 11.80 -2.13
C ASN A 68 -11.70 10.63 -2.25
N TYR A 69 -12.64 10.54 -1.30
CA TYR A 69 -13.63 9.49 -1.23
C TYR A 69 -15.02 10.08 -1.01
N THR A 70 -16.06 9.41 -1.49
CA THR A 70 -17.46 9.85 -1.28
C THR A 70 -17.98 9.41 0.09
N ASN A 71 -17.96 8.10 0.34
CA ASN A 71 -18.29 7.49 1.61
C ASN A 71 -17.22 6.48 2.01
N LEU A 72 -17.23 6.11 3.29
CA LEU A 72 -16.34 5.09 3.85
C LEU A 72 -17.20 4.05 4.56
N GLY A 73 -17.04 2.79 4.18
CA GLY A 73 -17.71 1.64 4.79
C GLY A 73 -16.80 0.90 5.75
N TYR A 74 -17.28 0.65 6.97
CA TYR A 74 -16.67 -0.30 7.89
C TYR A 74 -17.41 -1.63 7.74
N THR A 75 -16.77 -2.61 7.11
CA THR A 75 -17.41 -3.84 6.66
C THR A 75 -16.91 -5.01 7.49
N ILE A 76 -17.82 -5.77 8.08
CA ILE A 76 -17.54 -7.02 8.79
C ILE A 76 -18.05 -8.16 7.90
N LEU A 77 -17.14 -9.05 7.52
CA LEU A 77 -17.40 -10.15 6.62
C LEU A 77 -17.41 -11.45 7.43
N PRO A 78 -18.45 -12.29 7.27
CA PRO A 78 -18.58 -13.50 8.07
C PRO A 78 -17.38 -14.44 7.89
N PRO A 79 -17.11 -15.31 8.89
CA PRO A 79 -16.17 -16.41 8.72
C PRO A 79 -16.54 -17.31 7.55
N ARG A 80 -15.54 -17.87 6.87
CA ARG A 80 -15.70 -18.83 5.76
C ARG A 80 -16.67 -18.34 4.67
N TYR A 81 -16.69 -17.03 4.41
CA TYR A 81 -17.58 -16.42 3.44
C TYR A 81 -16.97 -16.48 2.02
N ASP A 82 -17.78 -16.84 1.03
CA ASP A 82 -17.43 -16.78 -0.39
C ASP A 82 -18.25 -15.66 -1.05
N GLY A 83 -17.56 -14.60 -1.49
CA GLY A 83 -18.20 -13.48 -2.17
C GLY A 83 -18.59 -13.78 -3.62
N GLY A 84 -18.23 -14.95 -4.14
CA GLY A 84 -18.50 -15.36 -5.52
C GLY A 84 -17.75 -14.53 -6.56
N ILE A 85 -18.08 -14.75 -7.83
CA ILE A 85 -17.53 -13.96 -8.95
C ILE A 85 -18.23 -12.60 -8.99
N HIS A 86 -17.44 -11.52 -8.96
CA HIS A 86 -17.94 -10.15 -9.07
C HIS A 86 -16.87 -9.18 -9.58
N THR A 87 -17.30 -7.99 -10.00
CA THR A 87 -16.44 -6.84 -10.25
C THR A 87 -16.51 -5.86 -9.09
N ALA A 88 -15.57 -4.91 -9.00
CA ALA A 88 -15.75 -3.76 -8.13
C ALA A 88 -16.98 -2.94 -8.60
N PRO A 89 -17.94 -2.58 -7.73
CA PRO A 89 -19.10 -1.78 -8.13
C PRO A 89 -18.72 -0.39 -8.66
N VAL A 90 -17.62 0.16 -8.14
CA VAL A 90 -16.98 1.42 -8.54
C VAL A 90 -15.48 1.32 -8.22
N PRO A 91 -14.60 2.16 -8.81
CA PRO A 91 -13.21 2.21 -8.40
C PRO A 91 -13.11 2.62 -6.93
N GLN A 92 -12.46 1.79 -6.12
CA GLN A 92 -12.41 1.98 -4.68
C GLN A 92 -11.11 1.48 -4.07
N LEU A 93 -10.79 2.03 -2.90
CA LEU A 93 -9.80 1.46 -2.00
C LEU A 93 -10.49 0.42 -1.12
N VAL A 94 -9.83 -0.73 -0.94
CA VAL A 94 -10.18 -1.74 0.05
C VAL A 94 -8.98 -1.93 0.96
N HIS A 95 -9.16 -1.76 2.27
CA HIS A 95 -8.12 -2.05 3.25
C HIS A 95 -8.63 -3.09 4.24
N TYR A 96 -8.15 -4.32 4.13
CA TYR A 96 -8.37 -5.36 5.14
C TYR A 96 -7.61 -4.97 6.41
N ILE A 97 -8.34 -4.63 7.46
CA ILE A 97 -7.75 -4.20 8.74
C ILE A 97 -7.61 -5.36 9.73
N SER A 98 -8.36 -6.45 9.55
CA SER A 98 -8.19 -7.72 10.26
C SER A 98 -8.72 -8.89 9.42
N GLY A 99 -8.32 -10.12 9.77
CA GLY A 99 -8.74 -11.34 9.06
C GLY A 99 -7.94 -11.62 7.80
N LEU A 100 -8.53 -12.37 6.87
CA LEU A 100 -7.83 -12.87 5.69
C LEU A 100 -8.76 -12.87 4.47
N SER A 101 -8.27 -12.30 3.37
CA SER A 101 -8.93 -12.37 2.06
C SER A 101 -8.04 -13.12 1.08
N HIS A 102 -8.65 -13.96 0.25
CA HIS A 102 -8.03 -14.65 -0.88
C HIS A 102 -8.76 -14.27 -2.15
N ILE A 103 -8.02 -13.74 -3.14
CA ILE A 103 -8.58 -13.32 -4.42
C ILE A 103 -7.97 -14.16 -5.53
N THR A 104 -8.84 -14.71 -6.38
CA THR A 104 -8.47 -15.53 -7.56
C THR A 104 -9.14 -14.97 -8.82
N LEU A 105 -8.53 -15.21 -9.99
CA LEU A 105 -9.08 -14.78 -11.27
C LEU A 105 -9.73 -15.96 -12.02
N PRO A 106 -10.97 -15.84 -12.52
CA PRO A 106 -11.63 -16.92 -13.28
C PRO A 106 -10.91 -17.33 -14.57
N ASN A 107 -10.13 -16.42 -15.15
CA ASN A 107 -9.48 -16.59 -16.46
C ASN A 107 -7.95 -16.69 -16.39
N ASP A 108 -7.38 -16.74 -15.17
CA ASP A 108 -5.95 -16.90 -14.95
C ASP A 108 -5.73 -17.55 -13.58
N ASP A 109 -5.53 -18.87 -13.58
CA ASP A 109 -5.28 -19.66 -12.37
C ASP A 109 -3.80 -19.68 -11.96
N SER A 110 -2.92 -19.03 -12.73
CA SER A 110 -1.49 -18.98 -12.45
C SER A 110 -1.11 -17.95 -11.38
N VAL A 111 -2.05 -17.06 -11.02
CA VAL A 111 -1.86 -15.99 -10.05
C VAL A 111 -3.04 -15.85 -9.10
N ASP A 112 -2.74 -15.62 -7.83
CA ASP A 112 -3.70 -15.29 -6.78
C ASP A 112 -3.12 -14.22 -5.84
N ALA A 113 -3.97 -13.64 -5.00
CA ALA A 113 -3.54 -12.65 -4.03
C ALA A 113 -4.15 -12.94 -2.65
N TRP A 114 -3.28 -13.01 -1.65
CA TRP A 114 -3.65 -13.13 -0.25
C TRP A 114 -3.43 -11.81 0.47
N PHE A 115 -4.45 -11.35 1.18
CA PHE A 115 -4.41 -10.13 1.97
C PHE A 115 -4.68 -10.46 3.42
N LEU A 116 -3.62 -10.50 4.22
CA LEU A 116 -3.73 -10.53 5.66
C LEU A 116 -4.06 -9.12 6.16
N GLY A 117 -5.04 -9.03 7.06
CA GLY A 117 -5.44 -7.77 7.65
C GLY A 117 -4.29 -7.04 8.35
N GLY A 118 -4.29 -5.71 8.29
CA GLY A 118 -3.24 -4.86 8.86
C GLY A 118 -2.41 -4.18 7.77
N VAL A 119 -1.09 -4.10 7.95
CA VAL A 119 -0.20 -3.32 7.07
C VAL A 119 -0.24 -3.78 5.61
N GLY A 120 -0.36 -5.10 5.36
CA GLY A 120 -0.43 -5.69 4.02
C GLY A 120 -1.82 -5.78 3.42
N GLY A 121 -2.86 -5.31 4.13
CA GLY A 121 -4.25 -5.49 3.73
C GLY A 121 -4.76 -4.52 2.66
N LEU A 122 -3.91 -3.64 2.15
CA LEU A 122 -4.30 -2.61 1.17
C LEU A 122 -4.38 -3.17 -0.26
N LEU A 123 -5.51 -2.87 -0.91
CA LEU A 123 -5.86 -3.22 -2.28
C LEU A 123 -6.58 -2.04 -2.96
N PHE A 124 -6.28 -1.79 -4.23
CA PHE A 124 -7.09 -0.94 -5.10
C PHE A 124 -7.98 -1.79 -6.00
N ALA A 125 -9.30 -1.72 -5.83
CA ALA A 125 -10.25 -2.46 -6.66
C ALA A 125 -10.83 -1.53 -7.73
N THR A 126 -10.36 -1.68 -8.97
CA THR A 126 -10.73 -0.81 -10.11
C THR A 126 -11.25 -1.57 -11.32
N ASP A 127 -11.33 -2.90 -11.22
CA ASP A 127 -11.91 -3.79 -12.21
C ASP A 127 -13.44 -3.72 -12.18
N THR A 128 -13.97 -2.63 -12.72
CA THR A 128 -15.42 -2.34 -12.70
C THR A 128 -16.21 -3.05 -13.80
N THR A 129 -15.53 -3.69 -14.73
CA THR A 129 -16.11 -4.36 -15.90
C THR A 129 -15.39 -5.68 -16.19
N GLY A 130 -15.97 -6.48 -17.10
CA GLY A 130 -15.38 -7.75 -17.54
C GLY A 130 -15.82 -8.95 -16.71
N SER A 131 -15.02 -10.01 -16.73
CA SER A 131 -15.34 -11.29 -16.08
C SER A 131 -15.41 -11.24 -14.55
N GLY A 132 -14.84 -10.21 -13.93
CA GLY A 132 -14.70 -10.12 -12.48
C GLY A 132 -13.59 -11.02 -11.91
N HIS A 133 -13.48 -10.96 -10.59
CA HIS A 133 -12.62 -11.77 -9.74
C HIS A 133 -13.47 -12.53 -8.71
N ILE A 134 -12.87 -13.48 -7.99
CA ILE A 134 -13.50 -14.17 -6.87
C ILE A 134 -12.80 -13.75 -5.59
N THR A 135 -13.55 -13.36 -4.57
CA THR A 135 -13.01 -13.04 -3.24
C THR A 135 -13.58 -13.99 -2.19
N ARG A 136 -12.70 -14.66 -1.47
CA ARG A 136 -13.03 -15.57 -0.37
C ARG A 136 -12.41 -15.09 0.94
N TYR A 137 -13.10 -15.37 2.03
CA TYR A 137 -12.68 -15.06 3.39
C TYR A 137 -12.57 -16.37 4.17
N PRO A 138 -11.47 -17.13 3.98
CA PRO A 138 -11.41 -18.52 4.39
C PRO A 138 -11.20 -18.72 5.90
N SER A 139 -10.94 -17.64 6.66
CA SER A 139 -10.71 -17.73 8.11
C SER A 139 -11.96 -18.17 8.87
N ASP A 140 -11.73 -18.80 10.03
CA ASP A 140 -12.77 -19.14 11.01
C ASP A 140 -13.22 -17.93 11.85
N SER A 141 -12.51 -16.81 11.74
CA SER A 141 -12.89 -15.51 12.28
C SER A 141 -13.40 -14.57 11.20
N GLU A 142 -14.11 -13.52 11.62
CA GLU A 142 -14.52 -12.43 10.73
C GLU A 142 -13.32 -11.75 10.08
N THR A 143 -13.51 -11.30 8.84
CA THR A 143 -12.60 -10.38 8.18
C THR A 143 -13.20 -8.99 8.23
N VAL A 144 -12.40 -7.98 8.56
CA VAL A 144 -12.87 -6.60 8.64
C VAL A 144 -12.14 -5.77 7.61
N ALA A 145 -12.90 -5.00 6.83
CA ALA A 145 -12.38 -4.18 5.76
C ALA A 145 -12.94 -2.75 5.83
N ILE A 146 -12.09 -1.80 5.44
CA ILE A 146 -12.55 -0.48 5.02
C ILE A 146 -12.74 -0.50 3.51
N THR A 147 -13.90 -0.08 3.04
CA THR A 147 -14.18 0.17 1.62
C THR A 147 -14.40 1.66 1.42
N ALA A 148 -13.73 2.24 0.43
CA ALA A 148 -13.78 3.68 0.19
C ALA A 148 -13.82 3.96 -1.33
N PRO A 149 -15.01 4.17 -1.90
CA PRO A 149 -15.18 4.61 -3.28
C PRO A 149 -14.47 5.93 -3.56
N PHE A 150 -13.65 5.96 -4.60
CA PHE A 150 -12.99 7.18 -5.02
C PHE A 150 -14.01 8.20 -5.53
N GLU A 151 -13.88 9.44 -5.07
CA GLU A 151 -14.76 10.53 -5.50
C GLU A 151 -14.69 10.71 -7.03
N GLY A 152 -15.85 10.65 -7.69
CA GLY A 152 -15.94 10.71 -9.15
C GLY A 152 -15.23 9.56 -9.88
N GLY A 153 -14.90 8.46 -9.20
CA GLY A 153 -14.12 7.35 -9.77
C GLY A 153 -12.65 7.70 -10.03
N LYS A 154 -12.14 8.79 -9.45
CA LYS A 154 -10.78 9.28 -9.69
C LYS A 154 -9.75 8.48 -8.89
N VAL A 155 -9.20 7.44 -9.52
CA VAL A 155 -8.10 6.62 -9.00
C VAL A 155 -6.82 7.47 -8.85
N PRO A 156 -5.97 7.24 -7.82
CA PRO A 156 -4.68 7.92 -7.69
C PRO A 156 -3.78 7.72 -8.91
N GLY A 157 -2.94 8.73 -9.18
CA GLY A 157 -1.84 8.59 -10.13
C GLY A 157 -0.89 7.50 -9.68
N HIS A 158 -0.51 6.61 -10.60
CA HIS A 158 0.36 5.47 -10.31
C HIS A 158 1.18 5.06 -11.53
N THR A 159 2.22 4.28 -11.28
CA THR A 159 2.96 3.50 -12.28
C THR A 159 2.76 2.01 -12.01
N VAL A 160 2.81 1.19 -13.06
CA VAL A 160 2.71 -0.27 -12.95
C VAL A 160 4.11 -0.86 -12.82
N LEU A 161 4.40 -1.47 -11.67
CA LEU A 161 5.68 -2.14 -11.38
C LEU A 161 5.74 -3.59 -11.90
N SER A 162 4.58 -4.25 -12.04
CA SER A 162 4.46 -5.60 -12.61
C SER A 162 3.01 -5.97 -12.94
N ASN A 163 2.83 -6.88 -13.90
CA ASN A 163 1.54 -7.53 -14.20
C ASN A 163 1.34 -8.70 -13.21
N GLY A 164 0.80 -8.41 -12.03
CA GLY A 164 0.61 -9.36 -10.95
C GLY A 164 0.53 -8.67 -9.59
N PRO A 165 0.19 -9.37 -8.51
CA PRO A 165 0.14 -8.80 -7.16
C PRO A 165 1.50 -8.24 -6.70
N CYS A 166 1.48 -7.33 -5.73
CA CYS A 166 2.68 -6.70 -5.16
C CYS A 166 3.47 -7.60 -4.18
N VAL A 167 3.71 -8.87 -4.52
CA VAL A 167 4.45 -9.81 -3.67
C VAL A 167 5.85 -9.27 -3.37
N GLY A 168 6.15 -9.05 -2.09
CA GLY A 168 7.43 -8.51 -1.62
C GLY A 168 7.72 -7.05 -2.02
N LYS A 169 6.77 -6.38 -2.67
CA LYS A 169 6.89 -4.98 -3.13
C LYS A 169 5.94 -4.02 -2.41
N GLN A 170 4.93 -4.54 -1.71
CA GLN A 170 4.03 -3.74 -0.90
C GLN A 170 4.81 -2.96 0.16
N THR A 171 4.58 -1.64 0.22
CA THR A 171 5.31 -0.78 1.16
C THR A 171 4.99 -1.20 2.59
N PHE A 172 6.03 -1.36 3.41
CA PHE A 172 5.97 -1.75 4.83
C PHE A 172 5.59 -3.21 5.13
N ILE A 173 5.50 -4.09 4.13
CA ILE A 173 5.67 -5.52 4.38
C ILE A 173 7.18 -5.79 4.42
N SER A 174 7.80 -5.53 5.57
CA SER A 174 9.21 -5.84 5.77
C SER A 174 9.40 -7.36 5.85
N GLY A 175 9.90 -7.95 4.76
CA GLY A 175 10.64 -9.22 4.76
C GLY A 175 9.92 -10.44 5.33
N SER A 176 8.79 -10.85 4.77
CA SER A 176 8.36 -12.26 4.85
C SER A 176 8.91 -13.02 3.64
N THR A 177 10.23 -13.23 3.62
CA THR A 177 10.77 -14.39 2.91
C THR A 177 10.21 -15.61 3.62
N HIS A 178 9.32 -16.35 2.95
CA HIS A 178 9.01 -17.71 3.36
C HIS A 178 10.34 -18.45 3.53
N SER A 179 10.59 -18.90 4.76
CA SER A 179 11.65 -19.86 5.07
C SER A 179 11.20 -21.25 4.66
#